data_AF-A0A2N1YNE5-F1
#
_entry.id   AF-A0A2N1YNE5-F1
#
_cell.length_a   1.000
_cell.length_b   1.000
_cell.length_c   1.000
_cell.angle_alpha   90.00
_cell.angle_beta   90.00
_cell.angle_gamma   90.00
#
_symmetry.space_group_name_H-M   'P 1'
#
loop_
_entity.id
_entity.type
_entity.pdbx_description
1 polymer ?
#
loop_
_entity_poly.entity_id
_entity_poly.type
_entity_poly.pdbx_seq_one_letter_code
_entity_poly.pdbx_strand_id
1 'polypeptide(L)'
;MNSVHIIYRIKLNEGAPEVFDFQLGEQTFDLISEKVSEPPPWTRLDYRQCSHCPLSLEEHSHCPLALQLHNIVDRFHDTRSIDEVEVEITTEERQITQRTALQRVIASMLDLIYPICGCPKTAFMKPLARFHLPLCSEEETIFRVTGMYLLAQYFLSRTPSRKGRIEFDGLTDIYNDLHTLNTAVASRLQSATQSDSSKNAITLLDMYSTLVPLLLEDELVEMRGFFQAYLPEDVETPQVMTNYLERAKAFSLDLDNLKLAPIEGEEEGEDATQEAAPDDMPEWLKEAKGIMGPYLPTNIAPKKVSSDIGKPKDNTPFRTSDGLTLELTPLDDEKPAGK
;
A
#
# COMPACT_ATOMS: atom_id res chain seq x y z
N MET A 1 -22.35 -9.86 -3.86
CA MET A 1 -20.88 -9.90 -3.95
C MET A 1 -20.40 -9.91 -2.53
N ASN A 2 -19.58 -10.89 -2.14
CA ASN A 2 -19.00 -10.89 -0.81
C ASN A 2 -17.93 -9.79 -0.74
N SER A 3 -17.87 -9.09 0.38
CA SER A 3 -16.91 -8.01 0.66
C SER A 3 -16.32 -8.22 2.04
N VAL A 4 -15.04 -7.90 2.19
CA VAL A 4 -14.38 -7.85 3.50
C VAL A 4 -14.60 -6.47 4.08
N HIS A 5 -15.10 -6.39 5.31
CA HIS A 5 -15.37 -5.13 6.00
C HIS A 5 -14.34 -4.86 7.08
N ILE A 6 -13.81 -3.64 7.10
CA ILE A 6 -12.98 -3.13 8.18
C ILE A 6 -13.61 -1.83 8.66
N ILE A 7 -14.11 -1.82 9.90
CA ILE A 7 -14.91 -0.72 10.43
C ILE A 7 -14.10 -0.02 11.52
N TYR A 8 -13.91 1.29 11.37
CA TYR A 8 -13.37 2.17 12.42
C TYR A 8 -14.51 2.97 13.03
N ARG A 9 -14.67 2.92 14.35
CA ARG A 9 -15.55 3.81 15.12
C ARG A 9 -14.70 4.68 16.03
N ILE A 10 -14.69 5.97 15.77
CA ILE A 10 -13.80 6.94 16.43
C ILE A 10 -14.65 7.88 17.28
N LYS A 11 -14.47 7.82 18.59
CA LYS A 11 -15.17 8.67 19.55
C LYS A 11 -14.25 9.82 19.98
N LEU A 12 -14.54 11.02 19.47
CA LEU A 12 -13.77 12.23 19.78
C LEU A 12 -14.25 12.93 21.05
N ASN A 13 -15.55 12.87 21.34
CA ASN A 13 -16.18 13.52 22.47
C ASN A 13 -17.42 12.71 22.92
N GLU A 14 -18.30 13.29 23.76
CA GLU A 14 -19.54 12.62 24.20
C GLU A 14 -20.61 12.48 23.10
N GLY A 15 -20.34 12.95 21.89
CA GLY A 15 -21.22 12.80 20.74
C GLY A 15 -21.21 11.40 20.11
N ALA A 16 -21.92 11.27 18.99
CA ALA A 16 -21.89 10.06 18.18
C ALA A 16 -20.48 9.82 17.61
N PRO A 17 -20.03 8.55 17.52
CA PRO A 17 -18.71 8.26 16.95
C PRO A 17 -18.71 8.48 15.44
N GLU A 18 -17.57 8.94 14.92
CA GLU A 18 -17.30 8.95 13.49
C GLU A 18 -17.04 7.51 13.03
N VAL A 19 -17.92 6.98 12.17
CA VAL A 19 -17.80 5.62 11.61
C VAL A 19 -17.25 5.63 10.19
N PHE A 20 -16.19 4.86 9.94
CA PHE A 20 -15.66 4.58 8.60
C PHE A 20 -15.78 3.08 8.33
N ASP A 21 -16.56 2.69 7.31
CA ASP A 21 -16.71 1.30 6.88
C ASP A 21 -15.95 1.11 5.56
N PHE A 22 -14.79 0.47 5.63
CA PHE A 22 -13.98 0.15 4.45
C PHE A 22 -14.39 -1.20 3.90
N GLN A 23 -14.94 -1.21 2.69
CA GLN A 23 -15.40 -2.40 2.00
C GLN A 23 -14.39 -2.80 0.92
N LEU A 24 -13.77 -3.96 1.06
CA LEU A 24 -12.79 -4.47 0.12
C LEU A 24 -13.43 -5.53 -0.76
N GLY A 25 -13.19 -5.46 -2.08
CA GLY A 25 -13.58 -6.51 -3.00
C GLY A 25 -12.82 -7.81 -2.70
N GLU A 26 -13.54 -8.93 -2.55
CA GLU A 26 -12.97 -10.22 -2.10
C GLU A 26 -11.83 -10.73 -3.01
N GLN A 27 -11.89 -10.42 -4.31
CA GLN A 27 -10.90 -10.91 -5.29
C GLN A 27 -9.86 -9.87 -5.68
N THR A 28 -10.25 -8.60 -5.76
CA THR A 28 -9.37 -7.52 -6.24
C THR A 28 -8.62 -6.83 -5.10
N PHE A 29 -9.16 -6.92 -3.89
CA PHE A 29 -8.79 -6.16 -2.70
C PHE A 29 -8.79 -4.65 -2.92
N ASP A 30 -9.48 -4.16 -3.96
CA ASP A 30 -9.70 -2.74 -4.15
C ASP A 30 -10.83 -2.26 -3.24
N LEU A 31 -10.75 -1.00 -2.83
CA LEU A 31 -11.80 -0.36 -2.08
C LEU A 31 -13.05 -0.19 -2.95
N ILE A 32 -14.17 -0.72 -2.47
CA ILE A 32 -15.48 -0.51 -3.05
C ILE A 32 -15.96 0.85 -2.54
N SER A 33 -15.68 1.90 -3.32
CA SER A 33 -16.10 3.26 -3.02
C SER A 33 -17.33 3.63 -3.82
N GLU A 34 -18.25 4.36 -3.19
CA GLU A 34 -19.32 5.05 -3.92
C GLU A 34 -18.74 6.16 -4.80
N LYS A 35 -19.43 6.47 -5.90
CA LYS A 35 -19.05 7.61 -6.73
C LYS A 35 -19.28 8.91 -5.96
N VAL A 36 -18.21 9.68 -5.80
CA VAL A 36 -18.27 11.05 -5.28
C VAL A 36 -18.87 11.95 -6.38
N SER A 37 -20.05 12.52 -6.13
CA SER A 37 -20.77 13.33 -7.12
C SER A 37 -20.07 14.65 -7.42
N GLU A 38 -19.46 15.28 -6.41
CA GLU A 38 -18.77 16.57 -6.51
C GLU A 38 -17.43 16.49 -5.78
N PRO A 39 -16.40 15.87 -6.38
CA PRO A 39 -15.10 15.76 -5.75
C PRO A 39 -14.46 17.14 -5.50
N PRO A 40 -13.84 17.37 -4.33
CA PRO A 40 -13.17 18.64 -4.06
C PRO A 40 -12.06 18.94 -5.07
N PRO A 41 -11.82 20.20 -5.47
CA PRO A 41 -10.85 20.55 -6.49
C PRO A 41 -9.42 20.04 -6.23
N TRP A 42 -9.01 19.93 -4.96
CA TRP A 42 -7.69 19.44 -4.58
C TRP A 42 -7.48 17.93 -4.85
N THR A 43 -8.56 17.21 -5.15
CA THR A 43 -8.51 15.78 -5.52
C THR A 43 -8.24 15.55 -7.01
N ARG A 44 -8.32 16.60 -7.85
CA ARG A 44 -8.03 16.52 -9.29
C ARG A 44 -6.60 16.01 -9.54
N LEU A 45 -6.42 15.23 -10.60
CA LEU A 45 -5.12 14.57 -10.83
C LEU A 45 -4.00 15.60 -11.05
N ASP A 46 -4.26 16.66 -11.80
CA ASP A 46 -3.33 17.76 -12.11
C ASP A 46 -3.06 18.71 -10.92
N TYR A 47 -3.82 18.60 -9.83
CA TYR A 47 -3.60 19.42 -8.65
C TYR A 47 -2.46 18.87 -7.79
N ARG A 48 -1.24 19.44 -7.89
CA ARG A 48 -0.06 18.93 -7.15
C ARG A 48 0.14 17.42 -7.40
N GLN A 49 0.19 17.04 -8.67
CA GLN A 49 0.49 15.68 -9.12
C GLN A 49 1.89 15.26 -8.63
N CYS A 50 2.07 14.00 -8.22
CA CYS A 50 3.41 13.49 -7.93
C CYS A 50 4.24 13.40 -9.21
N SER A 51 5.53 13.68 -9.11
CA SER A 51 6.46 13.74 -10.26
C SER A 51 6.56 12.41 -11.02
N HIS A 52 6.38 11.28 -10.33
CA HIS A 52 6.43 9.93 -10.90
C HIS A 52 5.03 9.35 -11.20
N CYS A 53 3.98 10.17 -11.31
CA CYS A 53 2.61 9.67 -11.44
C CYS A 53 2.42 8.90 -12.75
N PRO A 54 1.99 7.62 -12.72
CA PRO A 54 1.81 6.83 -13.94
C PRO A 54 0.45 7.03 -14.60
N LEU A 55 -0.42 7.88 -14.03
CA LEU A 55 -1.79 8.10 -14.52
C LEU A 55 -1.84 9.31 -15.45
N SER A 56 -2.58 9.19 -16.55
CA SER A 56 -2.84 10.28 -17.49
C SER A 56 -4.13 11.03 -17.17
N LEU A 57 -4.18 12.31 -17.53
CA LEU A 57 -5.38 13.14 -17.37
C LEU A 57 -6.52 12.73 -18.31
N GLU A 58 -6.19 12.03 -19.40
CA GLU A 58 -7.18 11.52 -20.38
C GLU A 58 -8.02 10.39 -19.78
N GLU A 59 -7.39 9.49 -19.01
CA GLU A 59 -8.04 8.34 -18.41
C GLU A 59 -8.53 8.61 -16.98
N HIS A 60 -7.84 9.51 -16.25
CA HIS A 60 -8.09 9.79 -14.85
C HIS A 60 -8.22 11.29 -14.58
N SER A 61 -9.43 11.76 -14.30
CA SER A 61 -9.68 13.15 -13.93
C SER A 61 -9.19 13.51 -12.53
N HIS A 62 -9.11 12.51 -11.64
CA HIS A 62 -8.78 12.69 -10.22
C HIS A 62 -7.74 11.68 -9.76
N CYS A 63 -6.95 12.07 -8.76
CA CYS A 63 -6.03 11.15 -8.10
C CYS A 63 -6.84 10.15 -7.25
N PRO A 64 -6.70 8.83 -7.47
CA PRO A 64 -7.46 7.82 -6.75
C PRO A 64 -7.23 7.89 -5.24
N LEU A 65 -5.99 8.13 -4.81
CA LEU A 65 -5.68 8.33 -3.39
C LEU A 65 -6.34 9.59 -2.83
N ALA A 66 -6.16 10.75 -3.48
CA ALA A 66 -6.76 11.99 -3.01
C ALA A 66 -8.29 11.92 -2.92
N LEU A 67 -8.93 11.22 -3.86
CA LEU A 67 -10.35 10.92 -3.81
C LEU A 67 -10.75 10.11 -2.58
N GLN A 68 -9.95 9.19 -2.07
CA GLN A 68 -10.31 8.49 -0.83
C GLN A 68 -10.06 9.35 0.41
N LEU A 69 -9.05 10.21 0.35
CA LEU A 69 -8.69 11.08 1.48
C LEU A 69 -9.75 12.15 1.78
N HIS A 70 -10.57 12.57 0.81
CA HIS A 70 -11.52 13.65 1.06
C HIS A 70 -12.47 13.36 2.22
N ASN A 71 -12.95 12.12 2.35
CA ASN A 71 -13.87 11.74 3.42
C ASN A 71 -13.23 11.89 4.81
N ILE A 72 -11.95 11.54 4.94
CA ILE A 72 -11.19 11.75 6.19
C ILE A 72 -11.00 13.25 6.44
N VAL A 73 -10.57 13.98 5.42
CA VAL A 73 -10.27 15.41 5.52
C VAL A 73 -11.51 16.21 5.91
N ASP A 74 -12.65 15.95 5.28
CA ASP A 74 -13.91 16.66 5.53
C ASP A 74 -14.44 16.37 6.93
N ARG A 75 -14.33 15.13 7.42
CA ARG A 75 -14.84 14.76 8.75
C ARG A 75 -13.94 15.19 9.91
N PHE A 76 -12.65 15.37 9.65
CA PHE A 76 -11.66 15.75 10.65
C PHE A 76 -11.09 17.17 10.46
N HIS A 77 -11.74 18.01 9.65
CA HIS A 77 -11.24 19.34 9.27
C HIS A 77 -11.03 20.32 10.44
N ASP A 78 -11.74 20.13 11.56
CA ASP A 78 -11.69 20.99 12.76
C ASP A 78 -11.02 20.32 13.97
N THR A 79 -10.30 19.23 13.76
CA THR A 79 -9.66 18.46 14.83
C THR A 79 -8.17 18.77 14.98
N ARG A 80 -7.60 18.49 16.15
CA ARG A 80 -6.15 18.55 16.38
C ARG A 80 -5.54 17.17 16.36
N SER A 81 -4.31 17.07 15.86
CA SER A 81 -3.60 15.81 15.69
C SER A 81 -3.38 15.04 17.00
N ILE A 82 -3.22 15.78 18.10
CA ILE A 82 -2.98 15.28 19.46
C ILE A 82 -4.27 15.04 20.26
N ASP A 83 -5.45 15.31 19.69
CA ASP A 83 -6.70 15.05 20.40
C ASP A 83 -6.78 13.55 20.73
N GLU A 84 -7.05 13.25 22.00
CA GLU A 84 -7.14 11.87 22.48
C GLU A 84 -8.54 11.32 22.18
N VAL A 85 -8.58 10.17 21.51
CA VAL A 85 -9.81 9.53 21.05
C VAL A 85 -9.86 8.09 21.52
N GLU A 86 -11.07 7.59 21.74
CA GLU A 86 -11.32 6.15 21.87
C GLU A 86 -11.70 5.61 20.50
N VAL A 87 -10.95 4.62 20.01
CA VAL A 87 -11.23 3.97 18.74
C VAL A 87 -11.56 2.50 18.97
N GLU A 88 -12.63 2.05 18.31
CA GLU A 88 -12.96 0.64 18.14
C GLU A 88 -12.80 0.27 16.67
N ILE A 89 -12.05 -0.79 16.39
CA ILE A 89 -11.74 -1.25 15.04
C ILE A 89 -12.19 -2.70 14.93
N THR A 90 -13.12 -2.97 14.03
CA THR A 90 -13.67 -4.31 13.78
C THR A 90 -13.19 -4.81 12.43
N THR A 91 -12.58 -5.99 12.43
CA THR A 91 -12.27 -6.81 11.25
C THR A 91 -13.06 -8.12 11.35
N GLU A 92 -12.97 -9.00 10.36
CA GLU A 92 -13.60 -10.32 10.42
C GLU A 92 -13.02 -11.18 11.56
N GLU A 93 -11.71 -11.10 11.78
CA GLU A 93 -11.00 -11.99 12.70
C GLU A 93 -10.84 -11.42 14.12
N ARG A 94 -10.97 -10.10 14.30
CA ARG A 94 -10.71 -9.42 15.58
C ARG A 94 -11.42 -8.07 15.74
N GLN A 95 -11.63 -7.71 17.00
CA GLN A 95 -12.01 -6.36 17.43
C GLN A 95 -10.91 -5.79 18.32
N ILE A 96 -10.51 -4.54 18.06
CA ILE A 96 -9.46 -3.82 18.79
C ILE A 96 -10.08 -2.55 19.36
N THR A 97 -9.85 -2.27 20.64
CA THR A 97 -10.23 -1.01 21.27
C THR A 97 -9.00 -0.36 21.89
N GLN A 98 -8.76 0.92 21.58
CA GLN A 98 -7.61 1.65 22.11
C GLN A 98 -7.95 3.12 22.33
N ARG A 99 -7.34 3.72 23.36
CA ARG A 99 -7.32 5.17 23.56
C ARG A 99 -5.98 5.73 23.08
N THR A 100 -5.98 6.63 22.10
CA THR A 100 -4.75 7.14 21.48
C THR A 100 -4.96 8.51 20.81
N ALA A 101 -3.91 9.11 20.27
CA ALA A 101 -3.99 10.37 19.54
C ALA A 101 -4.66 10.17 18.16
N LEU A 102 -5.52 11.12 17.76
CA LEU A 102 -6.26 11.05 16.50
C LEU A 102 -5.36 10.84 15.28
N GLN A 103 -4.20 11.49 15.22
CA GLN A 103 -3.25 11.31 14.11
C GLN A 103 -2.78 9.86 13.93
N ARG A 104 -2.67 9.07 15.02
CA ARG A 104 -2.30 7.64 14.95
C ARG A 104 -3.45 6.81 14.39
N VAL A 105 -4.68 7.16 14.72
CA VAL A 105 -5.87 6.52 14.17
C VAL A 105 -6.01 6.83 12.67
N ILE A 106 -5.82 8.09 12.28
CA ILE A 106 -5.82 8.49 10.88
C ILE A 106 -4.69 7.77 10.13
N ALA A 107 -3.45 7.75 10.64
CA ALA A 107 -2.35 7.02 10.03
C ALA A 107 -2.70 5.53 9.81
N SER A 108 -3.28 4.86 10.81
CA SER A 108 -3.75 3.47 10.67
C SER A 108 -4.86 3.28 9.61
N MET A 109 -5.74 4.25 9.41
CA MET A 109 -6.70 4.21 8.30
C MET A 109 -6.00 4.43 6.95
N LEU A 110 -4.98 5.27 6.90
CA LEU A 110 -4.21 5.53 5.69
C LEU A 110 -3.36 4.32 5.29
N ASP A 111 -2.79 3.59 6.24
CA ASP A 111 -2.13 2.29 6.01
C ASP A 111 -3.07 1.29 5.32
N LEU A 112 -4.38 1.39 5.58
CA LEU A 112 -5.41 0.61 4.90
C LEU A 112 -5.78 1.20 3.53
N ILE A 113 -6.00 2.51 3.43
CA ILE A 113 -6.48 3.18 2.21
C ILE A 113 -5.43 3.16 1.10
N TYR A 114 -4.17 3.44 1.41
CA TYR A 114 -3.11 3.56 0.42
C TYR A 114 -3.05 2.34 -0.50
N PRO A 115 -2.95 1.10 0.02
CA PRO A 115 -2.89 -0.09 -0.82
C PRO A 115 -4.10 -0.34 -1.73
N ILE A 116 -5.29 0.13 -1.32
CA ILE A 116 -6.57 -0.26 -1.92
C ILE A 116 -7.29 0.90 -2.64
N CYS A 117 -6.70 2.09 -2.65
CA CYS A 117 -7.32 3.28 -3.24
C CYS A 117 -7.36 3.28 -4.78
N GLY A 118 -6.61 2.37 -5.42
CA GLY A 118 -6.47 2.30 -6.88
C GLY A 118 -5.25 3.04 -7.46
N CYS A 119 -4.35 3.58 -6.62
CA CYS A 119 -3.08 4.14 -7.09
C CYS A 119 -2.10 3.01 -7.48
N PRO A 120 -1.51 3.00 -8.70
CA PRO A 120 -0.57 1.95 -9.09
C PRO A 120 0.72 1.92 -8.26
N LYS A 121 1.13 3.06 -7.69
CA LYS A 121 2.34 3.16 -6.86
C LYS A 121 2.20 2.49 -5.49
N THR A 122 0.96 2.27 -5.02
CA THR A 122 0.71 1.66 -3.70
C THR A 122 0.15 0.25 -3.79
N ALA A 123 -0.19 -0.23 -4.98
CA ALA A 123 -0.84 -1.53 -5.20
C ALA A 123 -0.03 -2.73 -4.69
N PHE A 124 1.30 -2.62 -4.59
CA PHE A 124 2.18 -3.67 -4.06
C PHE A 124 1.88 -4.00 -2.59
N MET A 125 1.29 -3.06 -1.86
CA MET A 125 0.96 -3.21 -0.44
C MET A 125 -0.42 -3.84 -0.21
N LYS A 126 -1.16 -4.23 -1.26
CA LYS A 126 -2.50 -4.84 -1.12
C LYS A 126 -2.57 -6.00 -0.13
N PRO A 127 -1.56 -6.89 -0.03
CA PRO A 127 -1.57 -7.93 1.00
C PRO A 127 -1.62 -7.38 2.43
N LEU A 128 -0.98 -6.23 2.69
CA LEU A 128 -1.04 -5.57 4.01
C LEU A 128 -2.45 -5.08 4.35
N ALA A 129 -3.23 -4.65 3.35
CA ALA A 129 -4.63 -4.27 3.55
C ALA A 129 -5.54 -5.49 3.74
N ARG A 130 -5.31 -6.60 3.04
CA ARG A 130 -6.07 -7.84 3.28
C ARG A 130 -5.82 -8.39 4.70
N PHE A 131 -4.58 -8.29 5.17
CA PHE A 131 -4.18 -8.69 6.52
C PHE A 131 -3.97 -7.47 7.41
N HIS A 132 -4.84 -6.46 7.28
CA HIS A 132 -4.68 -5.17 7.95
C HIS A 132 -4.50 -5.33 9.45
N LEU A 133 -3.39 -4.83 9.99
CA LEU A 133 -3.13 -4.75 11.42
C LEU A 133 -3.30 -3.29 11.85
N PRO A 134 -4.43 -2.92 12.46
CA PRO A 134 -4.65 -1.54 12.87
C PRO A 134 -3.71 -1.13 13.99
N LEU A 135 -3.30 0.15 13.98
CA LEU A 135 -2.45 0.76 15.02
C LEU A 135 -1.11 0.04 15.23
N CYS A 136 -0.60 -0.56 14.15
CA CYS A 136 0.65 -1.31 14.06
C CYS A 136 1.83 -0.55 14.68
N SER A 137 2.67 -1.25 15.45
CA SER A 137 3.96 -0.72 15.91
C SER A 137 4.96 -0.63 14.75
N GLU A 138 6.07 0.05 14.98
CA GLU A 138 7.19 0.13 14.03
C GLU A 138 7.78 -1.27 13.76
N GLU A 139 8.10 -2.02 14.81
CA GLU A 139 8.60 -3.40 14.74
C GLU A 139 7.64 -4.32 13.96
N GLU A 140 6.34 -4.23 14.25
CA GLU A 140 5.32 -4.99 13.52
C GLU A 140 5.23 -4.57 12.05
N THR A 141 5.41 -3.28 11.75
CA THR A 141 5.39 -2.75 10.38
C THR A 141 6.57 -3.30 9.58
N ILE A 142 7.78 -3.22 10.13
CA ILE A 142 8.99 -3.76 9.49
C ILE A 142 8.87 -5.26 9.27
N PHE A 143 8.46 -6.02 10.28
CA PHE A 143 8.27 -7.46 10.17
C PHE A 143 7.25 -7.82 9.07
N ARG A 144 6.11 -7.12 9.04
CA ARG A 144 5.04 -7.40 8.07
C ARG A 144 5.45 -7.02 6.66
N VAL A 145 6.10 -5.89 6.44
CA VAL A 145 6.44 -5.45 5.08
C VAL A 145 7.59 -6.25 4.49
N THR A 146 8.60 -6.61 5.30
CA THR A 146 9.69 -7.49 4.87
C THR A 146 9.17 -8.90 4.58
N GLY A 147 8.35 -9.45 5.47
CA GLY A 147 7.72 -10.76 5.28
C GLY A 147 6.82 -10.80 4.04
N MET A 148 5.98 -9.78 3.84
CA MET A 148 5.17 -9.63 2.64
C MET A 148 6.05 -9.58 1.38
N TYR A 149 7.09 -8.74 1.38
CA TYR A 149 7.97 -8.58 0.24
C TYR A 149 8.69 -9.90 -0.09
N LEU A 150 9.29 -10.57 0.89
CA LEU A 150 9.95 -11.87 0.67
C LEU A 150 8.98 -12.93 0.14
N LEU A 151 7.73 -12.93 0.59
CA LEU A 151 6.71 -13.84 0.06
C LEU A 151 6.36 -13.51 -1.41
N ALA A 152 6.26 -12.22 -1.76
CA ALA A 152 6.07 -11.79 -3.15
C ALA A 152 7.25 -12.23 -4.03
N GLN A 153 8.49 -12.06 -3.53
CA GLN A 153 9.70 -12.49 -4.22
C GLN A 153 9.77 -14.02 -4.37
N TYR A 154 9.33 -14.76 -3.36
CA TYR A 154 9.18 -16.20 -3.44
C TYR A 154 8.24 -16.58 -4.59
N PHE A 155 7.06 -15.97 -4.69
CA PHE A 155 6.14 -16.24 -5.80
C PHE A 155 6.74 -15.88 -7.16
N LEU A 156 7.42 -14.73 -7.27
CA LEU A 156 8.14 -14.34 -8.48
C LEU A 156 9.22 -15.35 -8.87
N SER A 157 9.92 -15.95 -7.90
CA SER A 157 10.94 -16.99 -8.17
C SER A 157 10.35 -18.28 -8.75
N ARG A 158 9.05 -18.53 -8.53
CA ARG A 158 8.32 -19.70 -9.05
C ARG A 158 7.70 -19.46 -10.42
N THR A 159 7.74 -18.23 -10.93
CA THR A 159 7.29 -17.93 -12.30
C THR A 159 8.30 -18.42 -13.35
N PRO A 160 7.90 -18.53 -14.63
CA PRO A 160 8.83 -18.88 -15.71
C PRO A 160 10.05 -17.96 -15.82
N SER A 161 9.93 -16.67 -15.45
CA SER A 161 11.04 -15.72 -15.50
C SER A 161 12.05 -15.92 -14.37
N ARG A 162 11.67 -16.58 -13.26
CA ARG A 162 12.50 -16.84 -12.06
C ARG A 162 13.25 -15.59 -11.56
N LYS A 163 12.61 -14.42 -11.66
CA LYS A 163 13.21 -13.12 -11.31
C LYS A 163 13.15 -12.78 -9.82
N GLY A 164 12.49 -13.59 -8.98
CA GLY A 164 12.47 -13.38 -7.53
C GLY A 164 13.87 -13.26 -6.93
N ARG A 165 14.02 -12.32 -6.00
CA ARG A 165 15.27 -11.98 -5.29
C ARG A 165 14.99 -11.87 -3.80
N ILE A 166 15.91 -12.31 -2.94
CA ILE A 166 15.71 -12.22 -1.48
C ILE A 166 16.18 -10.88 -0.93
N GLU A 167 16.92 -10.13 -1.73
CA GLU A 167 17.46 -8.81 -1.44
C GLU A 167 16.34 -7.75 -1.39
N PHE A 168 16.48 -6.79 -0.47
CA PHE A 168 15.48 -5.75 -0.20
C PHE A 168 15.66 -4.47 -1.04
N ASP A 169 16.50 -4.47 -2.08
CA ASP A 169 16.68 -3.31 -2.97
C ASP A 169 15.35 -2.87 -3.59
N GLY A 170 14.55 -3.81 -4.09
CA GLY A 170 13.23 -3.51 -4.65
C GLY A 170 12.22 -3.01 -3.60
N LEU A 171 12.36 -3.42 -2.33
CA LEU A 171 11.55 -2.88 -1.24
C LEU A 171 11.94 -1.43 -0.94
N THR A 172 13.24 -1.16 -0.96
CA THR A 172 13.80 0.19 -0.81
C THR A 172 13.27 1.12 -1.91
N ASP A 173 13.28 0.67 -3.17
CA ASP A 173 12.71 1.42 -4.30
C ASP A 173 11.23 1.73 -4.12
N ILE A 174 10.43 0.75 -3.67
CA ILE A 174 8.99 0.95 -3.39
C ILE A 174 8.79 2.05 -2.34
N TYR A 175 9.59 2.06 -1.28
CA TYR A 175 9.47 3.06 -0.22
C TYR A 175 10.01 4.44 -0.62
N ASN A 176 11.03 4.53 -1.49
CA ASN A 176 11.46 5.79 -2.09
C ASN A 176 10.36 6.41 -2.98
N ASP A 177 9.66 5.58 -3.76
CA ASP A 177 8.46 5.99 -4.50
C ASP A 177 7.36 6.45 -3.54
N LEU A 178 7.17 5.75 -2.41
CA LEU A 178 6.18 6.13 -1.41
C LEU A 178 6.50 7.50 -0.79
N HIS A 179 7.77 7.82 -0.52
CA HIS A 179 8.19 9.13 -0.03
C HIS A 179 7.82 10.27 -1.01
N THR A 180 8.08 10.05 -2.30
CA THR A 180 7.72 11.00 -3.35
C THR A 180 6.19 11.20 -3.44
N LEU A 181 5.43 10.10 -3.32
CA LEU A 181 3.97 10.15 -3.25
C LEU A 181 3.47 10.93 -2.02
N ASN A 182 3.98 10.60 -0.84
CA ASN A 182 3.60 11.22 0.44
C ASN A 182 3.88 12.72 0.43
N THR A 183 5.00 13.16 -0.14
CA THR A 183 5.34 14.57 -0.31
C THR A 183 4.28 15.29 -1.16
N ALA A 184 3.86 14.70 -2.28
CA ALA A 184 2.81 15.27 -3.12
C ALA A 184 1.44 15.29 -2.40
N VAL A 185 1.11 14.25 -1.64
CA VAL A 185 -0.13 14.19 -0.84
C VAL A 185 -0.13 15.23 0.27
N ALA A 186 0.95 15.37 1.03
CA ALA A 186 1.11 16.40 2.05
C ALA A 186 0.94 17.80 1.45
N SER A 187 1.52 18.02 0.27
CA SER A 187 1.37 19.24 -0.52
C SER A 187 -0.11 19.50 -0.84
N ARG A 188 -0.88 18.50 -1.30
CA ARG A 188 -2.34 18.63 -1.52
C ARG A 188 -3.10 19.04 -0.25
N LEU A 189 -2.74 18.42 0.89
CA LEU A 189 -3.44 18.64 2.15
C LEU A 189 -3.20 20.03 2.76
N GLN A 190 -2.08 20.69 2.45
CA GLN A 190 -1.81 22.06 2.90
C GLN A 190 -2.93 23.04 2.51
N SER A 191 -3.50 22.87 1.31
CA SER A 191 -4.61 23.67 0.80
C SER A 191 -5.98 23.08 1.08
N ALA A 192 -6.07 21.79 1.41
CA ALA A 192 -7.35 21.10 1.57
C ALA A 192 -7.99 21.31 2.95
N THR A 193 -7.19 21.53 4.00
CA THR A 193 -7.69 21.62 5.37
C THR A 193 -6.81 22.51 6.25
N GLN A 194 -7.42 23.13 7.26
CA GLN A 194 -6.70 23.86 8.30
C GLN A 194 -6.24 22.92 9.43
N SER A 195 -6.93 21.81 9.65
CA SER A 195 -6.56 20.79 10.64
C SER A 195 -5.15 20.25 10.40
N ASP A 196 -4.43 20.05 11.50
CA ASP A 196 -3.12 19.40 11.54
C ASP A 196 -3.23 17.88 11.69
N SER A 197 -4.39 17.33 12.02
CA SER A 197 -4.56 15.89 12.27
C SER A 197 -4.30 15.04 11.02
N SER A 198 -4.90 15.43 9.89
CA SER A 198 -4.67 14.76 8.60
C SER A 198 -3.25 14.99 8.07
N LYS A 199 -2.67 16.18 8.31
CA LYS A 199 -1.31 16.52 7.86
C LYS A 199 -0.26 15.71 8.62
N ASN A 200 -0.36 15.68 9.94
CA ASN A 200 0.56 14.94 10.80
C ASN A 200 0.40 13.43 10.65
N ALA A 201 -0.80 12.93 10.31
CA ALA A 201 -0.98 11.53 9.96
C ALA A 201 -0.18 11.13 8.71
N ILE A 202 -0.13 11.99 7.68
CA ILE A 202 0.73 11.74 6.51
C ILE A 202 2.21 11.79 6.89
N THR A 203 2.62 12.72 7.77
CA THR A 203 3.99 12.74 8.29
C THR A 203 4.37 11.44 8.99
N LEU A 204 3.45 10.83 9.75
CA LEU A 204 3.67 9.52 10.38
C LEU A 204 3.85 8.39 9.35
N LEU A 205 3.13 8.41 8.23
CA LEU A 205 3.35 7.45 7.14
C LEU A 205 4.68 7.70 6.42
N ASP A 206 4.99 8.98 6.19
CA ASP A 206 6.20 9.39 5.50
C ASP A 206 7.47 9.03 6.27
N MET A 207 7.39 9.05 7.59
CA MET A 207 8.42 8.51 8.47
C MET A 207 8.83 7.09 8.03
N TYR A 208 7.90 6.17 7.78
CA TYR A 208 8.23 4.81 7.35
C TYR A 208 8.84 4.74 5.95
N SER A 209 8.48 5.66 5.06
CA SER A 209 9.12 5.78 3.75
C SER A 209 10.58 6.21 3.79
N THR A 210 11.01 6.79 4.91
CA THR A 210 12.40 7.10 5.19
C THR A 210 13.08 6.02 6.05
N LEU A 211 12.39 5.50 7.06
CA LEU A 211 12.95 4.49 7.98
C LEU A 211 13.28 3.18 7.27
N VAL A 212 12.39 2.69 6.39
CA VAL A 212 12.64 1.42 5.69
C VAL A 212 13.93 1.47 4.85
N PRO A 213 14.13 2.44 3.94
CA PRO A 213 15.40 2.57 3.22
C PRO A 213 16.66 2.70 4.11
N LEU A 214 16.55 3.39 5.25
CA LEU A 214 17.72 3.75 6.07
C LEU A 214 18.10 2.69 7.12
N LEU A 215 17.10 2.07 7.74
CA LEU A 215 17.24 1.27 8.97
C LEU A 215 16.84 -0.19 8.84
N LEU A 216 16.31 -0.62 7.68
CA LEU A 216 15.81 -2.00 7.52
C LEU A 216 16.81 -3.06 7.95
N GLU A 217 18.08 -2.95 7.53
CA GLU A 217 19.12 -3.91 7.90
C GLU A 217 19.40 -3.93 9.40
N ASP A 218 19.41 -2.77 10.06
CA ASP A 218 19.63 -2.66 11.50
C ASP A 218 18.47 -3.32 12.27
N GLU A 219 17.23 -3.00 11.89
CA GLU A 219 16.01 -3.62 12.45
C GLU A 219 15.99 -5.14 12.23
N LEU A 220 16.41 -5.63 11.05
CA LEU A 220 16.48 -7.07 10.77
C LEU A 220 17.54 -7.78 11.62
N VAL A 221 18.65 -7.11 11.94
CA VAL A 221 19.65 -7.64 12.88
C VAL A 221 19.05 -7.78 14.28
N GLU A 222 18.28 -6.80 14.74
CA GLU A 222 17.59 -6.88 16.03
C GLU A 222 16.56 -8.02 16.05
N MET A 223 15.74 -8.13 14.99
CA MET A 223 14.73 -9.19 14.85
C MET A 223 15.33 -10.59 14.70
N ARG A 224 16.60 -10.72 14.27
CA ARG A 224 17.29 -12.01 14.11
C ARG A 224 17.21 -12.86 15.38
N GLY A 225 17.20 -12.23 16.55
CA GLY A 225 17.05 -12.89 17.85
C GLY A 225 15.78 -13.74 17.96
N PHE A 226 14.69 -13.37 17.27
CA PHE A 226 13.43 -14.12 17.29
C PHE A 226 13.49 -15.44 16.52
N PHE A 227 14.50 -15.62 15.67
CA PHE A 227 14.64 -16.77 14.78
C PHE A 227 15.67 -17.79 15.26
N GLN A 228 16.13 -17.72 16.52
CA GLN A 228 17.16 -18.63 17.07
C GLN A 228 16.86 -20.11 16.82
N ALA A 229 15.60 -20.53 16.89
CA ALA A 229 15.21 -21.92 16.63
C ALA A 229 15.49 -22.41 15.19
N TYR A 230 15.64 -21.49 14.23
CA TYR A 230 16.02 -21.77 12.85
C TYR A 230 17.53 -21.59 12.59
N LEU A 231 18.25 -20.95 13.51
CA LEU A 231 19.66 -20.63 13.35
C LEU A 231 20.53 -21.72 14.00
N PRO A 232 21.66 -22.11 13.39
CA PRO A 232 22.63 -22.99 14.03
C PRO A 232 23.19 -22.34 15.32
N GLU A 233 23.50 -23.15 16.34
CA GLU A 233 24.04 -22.69 17.65
C GLU A 233 25.39 -21.94 17.53
N ASP A 234 26.10 -22.11 16.40
CA ASP A 234 27.49 -21.68 16.22
C ASP A 234 27.66 -20.38 15.41
N VAL A 235 26.58 -19.66 15.11
CA VAL A 235 26.66 -18.46 14.26
C VAL A 235 26.88 -17.23 15.13
N GLU A 236 28.02 -16.55 14.95
CA GLU A 236 28.29 -15.23 15.51
C GLU A 236 27.07 -14.32 15.31
N THR A 237 26.61 -13.69 16.39
CA THR A 237 25.53 -12.70 16.31
C THR A 237 26.07 -11.51 15.53
N PRO A 238 25.48 -11.14 14.37
CA PRO A 238 25.87 -9.93 13.67
C PRO A 238 25.75 -8.77 14.65
N GLN A 239 26.82 -7.99 14.81
CA GLN A 239 26.74 -6.79 15.63
C GLN A 239 25.90 -5.76 14.87
N VAL A 240 24.96 -5.11 15.55
CA VAL A 240 24.30 -3.91 15.02
C VAL A 240 25.40 -2.87 14.84
N MET A 241 25.87 -2.70 13.60
CA MET A 241 26.70 -1.56 13.25
C MET A 241 25.72 -0.38 13.16
N THR A 242 25.44 0.26 14.30
CA THR A 242 24.56 1.44 14.39
C THR A 242 25.20 2.61 13.63
N ASN A 243 25.17 2.52 12.30
CA ASN A 243 25.56 3.58 11.39
C ASN A 243 24.41 4.54 11.12
N TYR A 244 23.31 4.44 11.89
CA TYR A 244 22.19 5.36 11.86
C TYR A 244 22.63 6.83 11.86
N LEU A 245 23.55 7.22 12.73
CA LEU A 245 24.05 8.61 12.76
C LEU A 245 24.84 8.99 11.52
N GLU A 246 25.52 8.06 10.86
CA GLU A 246 26.25 8.30 9.61
C GLU A 246 25.30 8.35 8.41
N ARG A 247 24.35 7.41 8.33
CA ARG A 247 23.30 7.36 7.31
C ARG A 247 22.33 8.53 7.41
N ALA A 248 21.87 8.88 8.62
CA ALA A 248 21.03 10.04 8.87
C ALA A 248 21.77 11.35 8.58
N LYS A 249 23.08 11.44 8.85
CA LYS A 249 23.89 12.59 8.42
C LYS A 249 24.01 12.67 6.90
N ALA A 250 24.26 11.55 6.21
CA ALA A 250 24.31 11.51 4.75
C ALA A 250 22.97 11.93 4.12
N PHE A 251 21.85 11.46 4.69
CA PHE A 251 20.50 11.82 4.25
C PHE A 251 20.17 13.30 4.57
N SER A 252 20.54 13.80 5.74
CA SER A 252 20.39 15.23 6.11
C SER A 252 21.21 16.14 5.20
N LEU A 253 22.40 15.71 4.77
CA LEU A 253 23.23 16.41 3.79
C LEU A 253 22.58 16.46 2.40
N ASP A 254 21.81 15.44 2.03
CA ASP A 254 21.02 15.42 0.79
C ASP A 254 19.79 16.34 0.87
N LEU A 255 19.14 16.43 2.04
CA LEU A 255 18.02 17.36 2.26
C LEU A 255 18.47 18.83 2.19
N ASP A 256 19.67 19.15 2.70
CA ASP A 256 20.27 20.49 2.61
C ASP A 256 20.67 20.87 1.17
N ASN A 257 20.90 19.88 0.30
CA ASN A 257 21.10 20.07 -1.14
C ASN A 257 19.76 20.24 -1.89
N LEU A 258 18.64 19.86 -1.28
CA LEU A 258 17.27 20.11 -1.75
C LEU A 258 16.77 21.50 -1.34
N LYS A 259 17.65 22.51 -1.34
CA LYS A 259 17.21 23.91 -1.29
C LYS A 259 16.40 24.20 -2.54
N LEU A 260 15.08 24.14 -2.39
CA LEU A 260 14.14 24.82 -3.26
C LEU A 260 14.57 26.29 -3.30
N ALA A 261 15.28 26.67 -4.36
CA ALA A 261 15.48 28.07 -4.66
C ALA A 261 14.10 28.72 -4.77
N PRO A 262 13.87 29.89 -4.16
CA PRO A 262 12.62 30.61 -4.40
C PRO A 262 12.55 30.89 -5.90
N ILE A 263 11.43 30.54 -6.53
CA ILE A 263 11.14 31.02 -7.88
C ILE A 263 10.86 32.52 -7.72
N GLU A 264 11.90 33.34 -7.87
CA GLU A 264 11.76 34.78 -8.03
C GLU A 264 11.42 35.10 -9.48
N GLY A 265 10.31 35.82 -9.67
CA GLY A 265 10.11 36.75 -10.78
C GLY A 265 9.89 36.14 -12.17
N GLU A 266 8.67 36.28 -12.67
CA GLU A 266 8.38 36.31 -14.10
C GLU A 266 9.24 37.40 -14.78
N GLU A 267 10.17 37.02 -15.64
CA GLU A 267 10.59 37.84 -16.78
C GLU A 267 10.74 36.95 -18.03
N GLU A 268 10.25 37.50 -19.13
CA GLU A 268 10.07 36.89 -20.44
C GLU A 268 11.40 36.55 -21.13
N GLY A 269 11.45 35.43 -21.86
CA GLY A 269 12.29 35.30 -23.04
C GLY A 269 13.20 34.07 -23.15
N GLU A 270 13.01 33.39 -24.29
CA GLU A 270 13.98 32.62 -25.08
C GLU A 270 14.07 31.09 -24.92
N ASP A 271 13.89 30.45 -26.08
CA ASP A 271 13.90 29.03 -26.42
C ASP A 271 14.90 28.16 -25.65
N ALA A 272 14.36 27.15 -24.97
CA ALA A 272 15.07 25.91 -24.68
C ALA A 272 14.09 24.73 -24.76
N THR A 273 13.97 24.14 -25.94
CA THR A 273 13.45 22.78 -26.10
C THR A 273 14.39 21.81 -25.38
N GLN A 274 14.03 21.37 -24.19
CA GLN A 274 14.58 20.16 -23.58
C GLN A 274 13.48 19.11 -23.54
N GLU A 275 13.65 18.10 -24.38
CA GLU A 275 12.83 16.89 -24.41
C GLU A 275 12.86 16.22 -23.03
N ALA A 276 11.68 16.09 -22.41
CA ALA A 276 11.49 15.28 -21.23
C ALA A 276 11.75 13.80 -21.58
N ALA A 277 12.66 13.15 -20.85
CA ALA A 277 12.89 11.72 -20.97
C ALA A 277 11.61 10.95 -20.58
N PRO A 278 11.22 9.89 -21.32
CA PRO A 278 9.97 9.18 -21.10
C PRO A 278 10.07 8.22 -19.91
N ASP A 279 9.12 8.35 -18.97
CA ASP A 279 8.45 7.27 -18.22
C ASP A 279 9.26 5.97 -18.03
N ASP A 280 10.21 5.96 -17.08
CA ASP A 280 11.05 4.78 -16.81
C ASP A 280 10.65 4.05 -15.53
N MET A 281 9.55 3.30 -15.62
CA MET A 281 9.23 2.25 -14.66
C MET A 281 10.31 1.15 -14.69
N PRO A 282 10.81 0.64 -13.54
CA PRO A 282 11.77 -0.46 -13.51
C PRO A 282 11.30 -1.69 -14.31
N GLU A 283 12.20 -2.37 -15.02
CA GLU A 283 11.84 -3.48 -15.93
C GLU A 283 11.06 -4.62 -15.25
N TRP A 284 11.34 -4.90 -13.97
CA TRP A 284 10.61 -5.91 -13.19
C TRP A 284 9.14 -5.52 -12.95
N LEU A 285 8.83 -4.22 -12.99
CA LEU A 285 7.51 -3.63 -12.82
C LEU A 285 6.69 -3.62 -14.12
N LYS A 286 7.37 -3.41 -15.25
CA LYS A 286 6.78 -3.45 -16.61
C LYS A 286 6.24 -4.87 -16.94
N GLU A 287 6.86 -5.93 -16.44
CA GLU A 287 6.37 -7.31 -16.59
C GLU A 287 5.17 -7.65 -15.68
N ALA A 288 5.04 -7.01 -14.50
CA ALA A 288 3.88 -7.20 -13.63
C ALA A 288 2.58 -6.63 -14.22
N LYS A 289 2.68 -5.54 -15.02
CA LYS A 289 1.57 -5.03 -15.86
C LYS A 289 1.05 -6.05 -16.87
N GLY A 290 1.90 -6.99 -17.32
CA GLY A 290 1.50 -8.08 -18.23
C GLY A 290 0.74 -9.23 -17.56
N ILE A 291 0.82 -9.35 -16.23
CA ILE A 291 0.11 -10.37 -15.44
C ILE A 291 -1.27 -9.84 -14.98
N MET A 292 -1.42 -8.51 -14.87
CA MET A 292 -2.70 -7.84 -14.64
C MET A 292 -3.14 -7.09 -15.90
N GLY A 293 -3.70 -7.82 -16.87
CA GLY A 293 -4.26 -7.21 -18.09
C GLY A 293 -5.41 -6.23 -17.80
N PRO A 294 -5.82 -5.39 -18.77
CA PRO A 294 -6.92 -4.47 -18.60
C PRO A 294 -8.21 -5.25 -18.36
N TYR A 295 -8.77 -5.16 -17.15
CA TYR A 295 -10.03 -5.79 -16.81
C TYR A 295 -11.19 -4.95 -17.35
N LEU A 296 -11.36 -4.95 -18.68
CA LEU A 296 -12.54 -4.42 -19.35
C LEU A 296 -13.05 -5.49 -20.34
N PRO A 297 -14.30 -5.95 -20.22
CA PRO A 297 -14.86 -6.91 -21.16
C PRO A 297 -15.31 -6.18 -22.42
N THR A 298 -14.55 -6.28 -23.51
CA THR A 298 -15.05 -5.90 -24.84
C THR A 298 -15.43 -7.14 -25.64
N ASN A 299 -16.74 -7.39 -25.68
CA ASN A 299 -17.49 -8.14 -26.70
C ASN A 299 -16.75 -9.23 -27.49
N ILE A 300 -16.91 -10.49 -27.06
CA ILE A 300 -16.68 -11.66 -27.93
C ILE A 300 -18.05 -12.17 -28.41
N ALA A 301 -18.34 -11.95 -29.69
CA ALA A 301 -19.46 -12.56 -30.40
C ALA A 301 -19.38 -14.10 -30.35
N PRO A 302 -20.51 -14.82 -30.34
CA PRO A 302 -20.51 -16.26 -30.09
C PRO A 302 -19.89 -17.03 -31.26
N LYS A 303 -18.67 -17.55 -31.09
CA LYS A 303 -18.14 -18.60 -31.98
C LYS A 303 -18.70 -19.95 -31.52
N LYS A 304 -19.32 -20.65 -32.47
CA LYS A 304 -19.87 -22.00 -32.35
C LYS A 304 -18.86 -22.95 -31.68
N VAL A 305 -19.32 -23.58 -30.60
CA VAL A 305 -18.65 -24.69 -29.91
C VAL A 305 -18.67 -25.91 -30.83
N SER A 306 -17.50 -26.41 -31.23
CA SER A 306 -17.38 -27.79 -31.68
C SER A 306 -17.24 -28.68 -30.45
N SER A 307 -18.18 -29.60 -30.29
CA SER A 307 -18.19 -30.63 -29.27
C SER A 307 -17.05 -31.62 -29.51
N ASP A 308 -15.98 -31.49 -28.74
CA ASP A 308 -15.12 -32.61 -28.38
C ASP A 308 -14.68 -32.43 -26.94
N ILE A 309 -15.52 -32.93 -26.03
CA ILE A 309 -15.22 -33.04 -24.60
C ILE A 309 -14.24 -34.22 -24.46
N GLY A 310 -12.95 -33.90 -24.44
CA GLY A 310 -11.94 -34.81 -23.90
C GLY A 310 -12.22 -35.03 -22.41
N LYS A 311 -12.35 -36.31 -22.02
CA LYS A 311 -12.54 -36.76 -20.63
C LYS A 311 -11.49 -36.16 -19.67
N PRO A 312 -11.84 -35.91 -18.40
CA PRO A 312 -10.88 -35.42 -17.40
C PRO A 312 -9.86 -36.52 -17.06
N LYS A 313 -8.57 -36.16 -17.18
CA LYS A 313 -7.39 -36.80 -16.58
C LYS A 313 -6.52 -35.63 -16.13
N ASP A 314 -5.93 -35.51 -14.95
CA ASP A 314 -5.67 -36.42 -13.84
C ASP A 314 -5.73 -35.59 -12.54
N ASN A 315 -6.17 -36.22 -11.45
CA ASN A 315 -6.10 -35.68 -10.10
C ASN A 315 -4.62 -35.69 -9.65
N THR A 316 -3.85 -34.66 -10.00
CA THR A 316 -2.42 -34.60 -9.63
C THR A 316 -2.31 -33.95 -8.25
N PRO A 317 -1.83 -34.66 -7.21
CA PRO A 317 -1.81 -34.11 -5.87
C PRO A 317 -0.71 -33.06 -5.72
N PHE A 318 -1.00 -32.03 -4.90
CA PHE A 318 -0.04 -30.98 -4.61
C PHE A 318 1.10 -31.53 -3.75
N ARG A 319 2.35 -31.28 -4.16
CA ARG A 319 3.55 -31.64 -3.38
C ARG A 319 4.19 -30.40 -2.77
N THR A 320 4.28 -30.40 -1.45
CA THR A 320 5.02 -29.39 -0.68
C THR A 320 6.53 -29.67 -0.74
N SER A 321 7.35 -28.68 -0.37
CA SER A 321 8.83 -28.74 -0.45
C SER A 321 9.48 -29.80 0.45
N ASP A 322 8.73 -30.32 1.43
CA ASP A 322 9.11 -31.42 2.33
C ASP A 322 8.60 -32.79 1.85
N GLY A 323 7.97 -32.86 0.67
CA GLY A 323 7.54 -34.11 0.03
C GLY A 323 6.18 -34.64 0.46
N LEU A 324 5.45 -33.92 1.32
CA LEU A 324 4.07 -34.24 1.67
C LEU A 324 3.14 -34.02 0.48
N THR A 325 2.23 -34.96 0.29
CA THR A 325 1.32 -35.02 -0.86
C THR A 325 -0.09 -34.73 -0.35
N LEU A 326 -0.63 -33.56 -0.70
CA LEU A 326 -1.98 -33.12 -0.33
C LEU A 326 -2.96 -33.51 -1.44
N GLU A 327 -3.86 -34.44 -1.13
CA GLU A 327 -5.05 -34.70 -1.95
C GLU A 327 -6.17 -33.78 -1.49
N LEU A 328 -6.59 -32.86 -2.35
CA LEU A 328 -7.77 -32.04 -2.12
C LEU A 328 -9.00 -32.90 -2.41
N THR A 329 -9.70 -33.31 -1.37
CA THR A 329 -11.04 -33.91 -1.52
C THR A 329 -11.95 -32.84 -2.11
N PRO A 330 -12.61 -33.08 -3.25
CA PRO A 330 -13.62 -32.16 -3.76
C PRO A 330 -14.69 -31.97 -2.68
N LEU A 331 -15.05 -30.72 -2.39
CA LEU A 331 -16.24 -30.42 -1.60
C LEU A 331 -17.45 -30.94 -2.38
N ASP A 332 -18.18 -31.90 -1.82
CA ASP A 332 -19.42 -32.39 -2.39
C ASP A 332 -20.43 -31.22 -2.46
N ASP A 333 -20.81 -30.83 -3.67
CA ASP A 333 -21.97 -29.98 -3.91
C ASP A 333 -23.22 -30.75 -3.47
N GLU A 334 -23.63 -30.61 -2.20
CA GLU A 334 -24.96 -31.01 -1.77
C GLU A 334 -26.00 -30.17 -2.52
N LYS A 335 -26.52 -30.73 -3.61
CA LYS A 335 -27.74 -30.21 -4.25
C LYS A 335 -28.91 -30.32 -3.27
N PRO A 336 -29.75 -29.29 -3.13
CA PRO A 336 -30.95 -29.41 -2.31
C PRO A 336 -31.89 -30.44 -2.94
N ALA A 337 -32.25 -31.45 -2.15
CA ALA A 337 -33.27 -32.41 -2.52
C ALA A 337 -34.63 -31.73 -2.59
N GLY A 338 -35.08 -31.40 -3.80
CA GLY A 338 -36.47 -31.04 -4.07
C GLY A 338 -37.31 -32.28 -4.32
N LYS A 339 -38.15 -32.65 -3.35
CA LYS A 339 -39.58 -32.97 -3.53
C LYS A 339 -40.28 -33.09 -2.19
#